data_AF-A0A8H3X318-F1
#
_entry.id   AF-A0A8H3X318-F1
#
_cell.length_a   1.000
_cell.length_b   1.000
_cell.length_c   1.000
_cell.angle_alpha   90.00
_cell.angle_beta   90.00
_cell.angle_gamma   90.00
#
_symmetry.space_group_name_H-M   'P 1'
#
loop_
_entity.id
_entity.type
_entity.pdbx_description
1 polymer ?
#
loop_
_entity_poly.entity_id
_entity_poly.type
_entity_poly.pdbx_seq_one_letter_code
_entity_poly.pdbx_strand_id
1 'polypeptide(L)'
;MKNWKLSNKVDTYAFEIAFQDPDKRLNFIRKLLEYYNACITEIKNIKRKMPKNRRHSLFFKAKTWLENILKGPKASAMMVVQYLEQVIENLKNDIIIKNEEE
;
A
#
# COMPACT_ATOMS: atom_id res chain seq x y z
N MET A 1 3.84 -3.77 -24.87
CA MET A 1 2.81 -3.20 -23.96
C MET A 1 2.64 -4.12 -22.76
N LYS A 2 3.10 -3.74 -21.56
CA LYS A 2 2.72 -4.45 -20.33
C LYS A 2 1.27 -4.06 -20.03
N ASN A 3 0.33 -4.93 -20.41
CA ASN A 3 -1.09 -4.68 -20.21
C ASN A 3 -1.43 -4.88 -18.72
N TRP A 4 -1.14 -3.88 -17.91
CA TRP A 4 -1.39 -3.86 -16.45
C TRP A 4 -2.85 -4.17 -16.10
N LYS A 5 -3.78 -3.84 -17.01
CA LYS A 5 -5.20 -4.22 -16.88
C LYS A 5 -5.43 -5.74 -16.94
N LEU A 6 -4.62 -6.50 -17.68
CA LEU A 6 -4.72 -7.97 -17.75
C LEU A 6 -4.07 -8.63 -16.54
N SER A 7 -2.95 -8.12 -16.03
CA SER A 7 -2.33 -8.68 -14.81
C SER A 7 -3.23 -8.49 -13.59
N ASN A 8 -3.91 -7.35 -13.49
CA ASN A 8 -4.83 -7.08 -12.38
C ASN A 8 -6.02 -8.05 -12.38
N LYS A 9 -6.52 -8.51 -13.53
CA LYS A 9 -7.58 -9.51 -13.57
C LYS A 9 -7.12 -10.85 -12.99
N VAL A 10 -5.92 -11.31 -13.35
CA VAL A 10 -5.38 -12.57 -12.82
C VAL A 10 -5.19 -12.48 -11.31
N ASP A 11 -4.63 -11.38 -10.81
CA ASP A 11 -4.41 -11.17 -9.37
C ASP A 11 -5.74 -11.09 -8.62
N THR A 12 -6.73 -10.34 -9.14
CA THR A 12 -8.07 -10.27 -8.55
C THR A 12 -8.73 -11.65 -8.51
N TYR A 13 -8.73 -12.40 -9.61
CA TYR A 13 -9.30 -13.75 -9.62
C TYR A 13 -8.58 -14.71 -8.67
N ALA A 14 -7.24 -14.68 -8.65
CA ALA A 14 -6.47 -15.49 -7.72
C ALA A 14 -6.80 -15.15 -6.26
N PHE A 15 -6.97 -13.86 -5.96
CA PHE A 15 -7.39 -13.38 -4.65
C PHE A 15 -8.79 -13.85 -4.27
N GLU A 16 -9.76 -13.77 -5.19
CA GLU A 16 -11.13 -14.28 -4.97
C GLU A 16 -11.18 -15.79 -4.81
N ILE A 17 -10.36 -16.54 -5.56
CA ILE A 17 -10.25 -17.99 -5.43
C ILE A 17 -9.65 -18.36 -4.07
N ALA A 18 -8.58 -17.67 -3.64
CA ALA A 18 -7.94 -17.91 -2.36
C ALA A 18 -8.83 -17.52 -1.17
N PHE A 19 -9.68 -16.51 -1.34
CA PHE A 19 -10.58 -15.99 -0.31
C PHE A 19 -12.00 -15.87 -0.87
N GLN A 20 -12.73 -16.99 -0.93
CA GLN A 20 -14.09 -17.02 -1.46
C GLN A 20 -15.05 -16.14 -0.62
N ASP A 21 -14.87 -16.15 0.69
CA ASP A 21 -15.64 -15.36 1.66
C ASP A 21 -15.31 -13.85 1.56
N PRO A 22 -16.30 -13.00 1.22
CA PRO A 22 -16.13 -11.55 1.13
C PRO A 22 -15.60 -10.89 2.41
N ASP A 23 -16.01 -11.37 3.59
CA ASP A 23 -15.58 -10.80 4.87
C ASP A 23 -14.11 -11.13 5.14
N LYS A 24 -13.66 -12.35 4.76
CA LYS A 24 -12.24 -12.72 4.84
C LYS A 24 -11.39 -11.88 3.88
N ARG A 25 -11.89 -11.60 2.67
CA ARG A 25 -11.23 -10.69 1.72
C ARG A 25 -11.07 -9.30 2.33
N LEU A 26 -12.17 -8.74 2.86
CA LEU A 26 -12.17 -7.42 3.44
C LEU A 26 -11.22 -7.32 4.64
N ASN A 27 -11.21 -8.34 5.52
CA ASN A 27 -10.31 -8.40 6.67
C ASN A 27 -8.84 -8.46 6.23
N PHE A 28 -8.50 -9.29 5.23
CA PHE A 28 -7.14 -9.36 4.70
C PHE A 28 -6.67 -8.02 4.14
N ILE A 29 -7.49 -7.38 3.29
CA ILE A 29 -7.13 -6.10 2.67
C ILE A 29 -6.98 -5.00 3.73
N ARG A 30 -7.82 -4.97 4.77
CA ARG A 30 -7.68 -4.03 5.89
C ARG A 30 -6.37 -4.21 6.65
N LYS A 31 -5.97 -5.44 6.96
CA LYS A 31 -4.68 -5.73 7.60
C LYS A 31 -3.50 -5.35 6.72
N LEU A 32 -3.61 -5.60 5.41
CA LEU A 32 -2.58 -5.22 4.45
C LEU A 32 -2.46 -3.68 4.34
N LEU A 33 -3.58 -2.97 4.34
CA LEU A 33 -3.64 -1.51 4.37
C LEU A 33 -2.98 -0.96 5.65
N GLU A 34 -3.28 -1.56 6.81
CA GLU A 34 -2.66 -1.21 8.08
C GLU A 34 -1.13 -1.37 8.03
N TYR A 35 -0.65 -2.50 7.52
CA TYR A 35 0.79 -2.76 7.34
C TYR A 35 1.48 -1.68 6.48
N TYR A 36 0.94 -1.36 5.30
CA TYR A 36 1.55 -0.34 4.44
C TYR A 36 1.49 1.08 5.03
N ASN A 37 0.43 1.41 5.77
CA ASN A 37 0.35 2.65 6.55
C ASN A 37 1.42 2.71 7.65
N ALA A 38 1.69 1.60 8.33
CA ALA A 38 2.78 1.48 9.29
C ALA A 38 4.15 1.68 8.61
N CYS A 39 4.38 1.09 7.43
CA CYS A 39 5.61 1.31 6.66
C CYS A 39 5.81 2.80 6.30
N ILE A 40 4.77 3.48 5.82
CA ILE A 40 4.84 4.93 5.50
C ILE A 40 5.17 5.74 6.76
N THR A 41 4.55 5.39 7.88
CA THR A 41 4.78 6.04 9.18
C THR A 41 6.23 5.86 9.63
N GLU A 42 6.77 4.64 9.54
CA GLU A 42 8.15 4.39 9.94
C GLU A 42 9.16 5.10 9.03
N ILE A 43 8.91 5.14 7.71
CA ILE A 43 9.73 5.93 6.78
C ILE A 43 9.71 7.42 7.17
N LYS A 44 8.55 7.97 7.57
CA LYS A 44 8.46 9.36 8.06
C LYS A 44 9.26 9.53 9.36
N ASN A 45 9.21 8.57 10.29
CA ASN A 45 9.97 8.60 11.53
C ASN A 45 11.47 8.57 11.29
N ILE A 46 11.96 7.69 10.41
CA ILE A 46 13.37 7.64 10.01
C ILE A 46 13.80 9.01 9.46
N LYS A 47 13.04 9.60 8.54
CA LYS A 47 13.33 10.93 7.98
C LYS A 47 13.38 12.03 9.03
N ARG A 48 12.58 11.95 10.10
CA ARG A 48 12.58 12.93 11.20
C ARG A 48 13.85 12.86 12.04
N LYS A 49 14.39 11.66 12.25
CA LYS A 49 15.60 11.40 13.06
C LYS A 49 16.90 11.75 12.31
N MET A 50 16.86 11.86 10.99
CA MET A 50 18.06 12.15 10.18
C MET A 50 18.59 13.58 10.39
N PRO A 51 19.91 13.80 10.30
CA PRO A 51 20.50 15.13 10.40
C PRO A 51 19.90 16.10 9.38
N LYS A 52 19.41 17.24 9.86
CA LYS A 52 18.82 18.30 9.02
C LYS A 52 19.77 19.46 8.74
N ASN A 53 20.79 19.63 9.58
CA ASN A 53 21.76 20.70 9.45
C ASN A 53 22.81 20.33 8.41
N ARG A 54 22.99 21.16 7.37
CA ARG A 54 24.00 20.97 6.31
C ARG A 54 25.44 20.95 6.83
N ARG A 55 25.70 21.57 7.99
CA ARG A 55 27.03 21.57 8.64
C ARG A 55 27.31 20.28 9.42
N HIS A 56 26.30 19.43 9.64
CA HIS A 56 26.50 18.15 10.31
C HIS A 56 27.30 17.20 9.40
N SER A 57 28.35 16.58 9.93
CA SER A 57 29.26 15.70 9.18
C SER A 57 28.55 14.60 8.38
N LEU A 58 27.47 14.05 8.94
CA LEU A 58 26.66 13.00 8.31
C LEU A 58 25.52 13.49 7.39
N PHE A 59 25.31 14.79 7.22
CA PHE A 59 24.14 15.32 6.49
C PHE A 59 24.02 14.78 5.07
N PHE A 60 25.09 14.90 4.27
CA PHE A 60 25.06 14.48 2.87
C PHE A 60 24.92 12.95 2.75
N LYS A 61 25.61 12.19 3.61
CA LYS A 61 25.50 10.72 3.65
C LYS A 61 24.06 10.28 3.96
N ALA A 62 23.42 10.90 4.95
CA ALA A 62 22.03 10.64 5.30
C ALA A 62 21.08 11.00 4.16
N LYS A 63 21.27 12.17 3.52
CA LYS A 63 20.45 12.61 2.38
C LYS A 63 20.53 11.64 1.20
N THR A 64 21.75 11.27 0.78
CA THR A 64 21.97 10.32 -0.31
C THR A 64 21.35 8.96 -0.01
N TRP A 65 21.49 8.47 1.22
CA TRP A 65 20.87 7.22 1.63
C TRP A 65 19.33 7.29 1.56
N LEU A 66 18.71 8.37 2.05
CA LEU A 66 17.26 8.56 1.96
C LEU A 66 16.76 8.57 0.51
N GLU A 67 17.50 9.20 -0.40
CA GLU A 67 17.14 9.29 -1.81
C GLU A 67 17.28 7.94 -2.53
N ASN A 68 18.35 7.20 -2.26
CA ASN A 68 18.63 5.93 -2.94
C ASN A 68 17.83 4.75 -2.36
N ILE A 69 17.60 4.74 -1.05
CA ILE A 69 17.06 3.57 -0.35
C ILE A 69 15.58 3.76 -0.01
N LEU A 70 15.15 4.94 0.45
CA LEU A 70 13.78 5.13 0.94
C LEU A 70 12.82 5.80 -0.05
N LYS A 71 13.30 6.35 -1.17
CA LYS A 71 12.43 7.01 -2.16
C LYS A 71 11.49 6.01 -2.83
N GLY A 72 12.04 4.90 -3.33
CA GLY A 72 11.28 3.82 -3.98
C GLY A 72 10.25 3.18 -3.05
N PRO A 73 10.67 2.59 -1.90
CA PRO A 73 9.75 1.97 -0.96
C PRO A 73 8.63 2.88 -0.49
N LYS A 74 8.91 4.18 -0.26
CA LYS A 74 7.86 5.15 0.11
C LYS A 74 6.83 5.29 -1.00
N ALA A 75 7.28 5.50 -2.24
CA ALA A 75 6.37 5.68 -3.38
C ALA A 75 5.52 4.42 -3.60
N SER A 76 6.15 3.24 -3.56
CA SER A 76 5.44 1.96 -3.69
C SER A 76 4.41 1.76 -2.58
N ALA A 77 4.76 2.00 -1.31
CA ALA A 77 3.81 1.88 -0.21
C ALA A 77 2.61 2.83 -0.35
N MET A 78 2.84 4.08 -0.79
CA MET A 78 1.75 5.03 -1.04
C MET A 78 0.83 4.59 -2.17
N MET A 79 1.38 4.07 -3.28
CA MET A 79 0.57 3.54 -4.38
C MET A 79 -0.26 2.33 -3.95
N VAL A 80 0.32 1.44 -3.14
CA VAL A 80 -0.40 0.27 -2.62
C VAL A 80 -1.53 0.71 -1.68
N VAL A 81 -1.30 1.67 -0.76
CA VAL A 81 -2.37 2.22 0.09
C VAL A 81 -3.55 2.72 -0.73
N GLN A 82 -3.29 3.56 -1.74
CA GLN A 82 -4.35 4.10 -2.61
C GLN A 82 -5.12 2.99 -3.34
N TYR A 83 -4.40 1.99 -3.83
CA TYR A 83 -5.02 0.83 -4.48
C TYR A 83 -5.90 0.03 -3.50
N LEU A 84 -5.40 -0.28 -2.30
CA LEU A 84 -6.15 -1.06 -1.31
C LEU A 84 -7.39 -0.31 -0.80
N GLU A 85 -7.31 1.01 -0.63
CA GLU A 85 -8.47 1.85 -0.30
C GLU A 85 -9.56 1.75 -1.38
N GLN A 86 -9.17 1.80 -2.66
CA GLN A 86 -10.11 1.61 -3.77
C GLN A 86 -10.72 0.20 -3.79
N VAL A 87 -9.92 -0.84 -3.54
CA VAL A 87 -10.42 -2.22 -3.49
C VAL A 87 -11.40 -2.41 -2.33
N ILE A 88 -11.13 -1.83 -1.16
CA ILE A 88 -12.04 -1.87 0.00
C ILE A 88 -13.39 -1.24 -0.37
N GLU A 89 -13.36 -0.08 -1.03
CA GLU A 89 -14.59 0.62 -1.42
C GLU A 89 -15.42 -0.19 -2.41
N ASN A 90 -14.77 -0.75 -3.44
CA ASN A 90 -15.44 -1.63 -4.41
C ASN A 90 -16.07 -2.85 -3.74
N LEU A 91 -15.33 -3.54 -2.85
CA LEU A 91 -15.84 -4.71 -2.15
C LEU A 91 -17.03 -4.39 -1.23
N LYS A 92 -17.02 -3.24 -0.56
CA LYS A 92 -18.18 -2.81 0.25
C LYS A 92 -19.41 -2.59 -0.61
N ASN A 93 -19.25 -1.93 -1.77
CA ASN A 93 -20.36 -1.69 -2.69
C ASN A 93 -20.91 -3.02 -3.24
N ASP A 94 -20.04 -3.96 -3.61
CA ASP A 94 -20.46 -5.29 -4.08
C ASP A 94 -21.22 -6.08 -3.01
N ILE A 95 -20.84 -5.95 -1.74
CA ILE A 95 -21.55 -6.59 -0.62
C ILE A 95 -22.92 -5.95 -0.41
N ILE A 96 -23.01 -4.61 -0.46
CA ILE A 96 -24.29 -3.88 -0.30
C ILE A 96 -25.27 -4.30 -1.39
N ILE A 97 -24.84 -4.27 -2.66
CA ILE A 97 -25.69 -4.64 -3.82
C ILE A 97 -26.23 -6.06 -3.65
N LYS A 98 -25.38 -7.02 -3.28
CA LYS A 98 -25.82 -8.42 -3.09
C LYS A 98 -26.86 -8.57 -1.98
N ASN A 99 -26.74 -7.81 -0.90
CA ASN A 99 -27.69 -7.86 0.21
C ASN A 99 -29.03 -7.17 -0.13
N GLU A 100 -29.09 -6.30 -1.13
CA GLU A 100 -30.33 -5.67 -1.61
C GLU A 100 -31.09 -6.54 -2.62
N GLU A 101 -30.41 -7.52 -3.23
CA GLU A 101 -30.98 -8.46 -4.22
C GLU A 101 -31.50 -9.78 -3.60
N GLU A 102 -31.23 -10.04 -2.31
CA GLU A 102 -31.71 -11.18 -1.51
C GLU A 102 -32.98 -10.84 -0.70
#